data_AF-A0A3B0ZPQ6-F1
#
_entry.id   AF-A0A3B0ZPQ6-F1
#
_cell.length_a   1.000
_cell.length_b   1.000
_cell.length_c   1.000
_cell.angle_alpha   90.00
_cell.angle_beta   90.00
_cell.angle_gamma   90.00
#
_symmetry.space_group_name_H-M   'P 1'
#
loop_
_entity.id
_entity.type
_entity.pdbx_description
1 polymer ?
#
loop_
_entity_poly.entity_id
_entity_poly.type
_entity_poly.pdbx_seq_one_letter_code
_entity_poly.pdbx_strand_id
1 'polypeptide(L)' 'MRKTFPDLPNWSFDLDEVSANVYEAIGIDKYGHRVSYTGTDLEAILNQCKSAAKEIDDSLQGDSNA' A
#
# COMPACT_ATOMS: atom_id res chain seq x y z
N MET A 1 0.36 -2.37 12.54
CA MET A 1 0.74 -0.94 12.68
C MET A 1 0.26 -0.16 11.47
N ARG A 2 -0.54 0.89 11.65
CA ARG A 2 -1.08 1.67 10.55
C ARG A 2 -0.18 2.85 10.17
N LYS A 3 0.05 3.04 8.87
CA LYS A 3 0.72 4.19 8.26
C LYS A 3 -0.17 4.82 7.19
N THR A 4 -0.07 6.14 7.06
CA THR A 4 -0.72 6.94 6.03
C THR A 4 0.33 7.80 5.35
N PHE A 5 0.20 8.00 4.03
CA PHE A 5 1.12 8.83 3.27
C PHE A 5 0.39 10.04 2.69
N PRO A 6 0.96 11.25 2.77
CA PRO A 6 0.33 12.46 2.25
C PRO A 6 0.15 12.42 0.73
N ASP A 7 1.01 11.68 0.03
CA ASP A 7 0.94 11.45 -1.41
C ASP A 7 -0.12 10.41 -1.83
N LEU A 8 -0.67 9.63 -0.89
CA LEU A 8 -1.75 8.68 -1.12
C LEU A 8 -2.84 8.85 -0.05
N PRO A 9 -3.57 9.99 -0.04
CA PRO A 9 -4.50 10.34 1.03
C PRO A 9 -5.74 9.43 1.07
N ASN A 10 -6.05 8.73 -0.02
CA ASN A 10 -7.15 7.77 -0.10
C ASN A 10 -6.75 6.36 0.34
N TRP A 11 -5.47 6.13 0.66
CA TRP A 11 -4.92 4.83 0.99
C TRP A 11 -4.55 4.73 2.47
N SER A 12 -4.87 3.57 3.05
CA SER A 12 -4.44 3.16 4.38
C SER A 12 -3.48 1.99 4.25
N PHE A 13 -2.34 2.06 4.94
CA PHE A 13 -1.35 0.99 4.95
C PHE A 13 -1.29 0.38 6.34
N ASP A 14 -1.56 -0.90 6.45
CA ASP A 14 -1.45 -1.66 7.68
C ASP A 14 -0.25 -2.62 7.55
N LEU A 15 0.56 -2.70 8.60
CA LEU A 15 1.77 -3.51 8.65
C LEU A 15 1.67 -4.48 9.82
N ASP A 16 1.58 -5.77 9.55
CA ASP A 16 1.39 -6.79 10.57
C ASP A 16 2.49 -7.85 10.50
N GLU A 17 2.93 -8.34 11.67
CA GLU A 17 3.86 -9.47 11.73
C GLU A 17 3.07 -10.77 11.54
N VAL A 18 3.38 -11.50 10.46
CA VAL A 18 2.69 -12.75 10.10
C VAL A 18 3.48 -14.00 10.48
N SER A 19 4.79 -13.86 10.70
CA SER A 19 5.66 -14.94 11.18
C SER A 19 6.93 -14.35 11.81
N ALA A 20 7.77 -15.20 12.40
CA ALA A 20 8.99 -14.76 13.09
C ALA A 20 9.91 -13.92 12.17
N ASN A 21 9.96 -12.60 12.43
CA ASN A 21 10.65 -11.60 11.59
C ASN A 21 10.12 -11.48 10.15
N VAL A 22 8.90 -11.92 9.87
CA VAL A 22 8.24 -11.75 8.57
C VAL A 22 7.01 -10.88 8.77
N TYR A 23 6.97 -9.79 8.01
CA TYR A 23 5.92 -8.80 8.08
C TYR A 23 5.15 -8.76 6.76
N GLU A 24 3.88 -8.41 6.84
CA GLU A 24 2.99 -8.15 5.73
C GLU A 24 2.59 -6.68 5.76
N ALA A 25 2.84 -5.96 4.67
CA ALA A 25 2.30 -4.63 4.43
C ALA A 25 1.08 -4.75 3.53
N ILE A 26 -0.06 -4.23 3.97
CA ILE A 26 -1.35 -4.25 3.28
C ILE A 26 -1.78 -2.81 3.03
N GLY A 27 -1.87 -2.40 1.77
CA GLY A 27 -2.45 -1.13 1.34
C GLY A 27 -3.89 -1.33 0.89
N ILE A 28 -4.83 -0.57 1.45
CA ILE A 28 -6.24 -0.57 1.06
C ILE A 28 -6.67 0.86 0.75
N ASP A 29 -7.30 1.07 -0.40
CA ASP A 29 -7.87 2.37 -0.76
C ASP A 29 -9.36 2.48 -0.37
N LYS A 30 -9.92 3.67 -0.48
CA LYS A 30 -11.35 3.92 -0.21
C LYS A 30 -12.31 3.25 -1.21
N TYR A 31 -11.81 2.81 -2.37
CA TYR A 31 -12.60 2.19 -3.43
C TYR A 31 -12.60 0.65 -3.34
N GLY A 32 -11.83 0.07 -2.43
CA GLY A 32 -11.75 -1.37 -2.18
C GLY A 32 -10.59 -2.10 -2.88
N HIS A 33 -9.69 -1.36 -3.55
CA HIS A 33 -8.44 -1.91 -4.06
C HIS A 33 -7.52 -2.27 -2.91
N ARG A 34 -6.87 -3.43 -3.04
CA ARG A 34 -5.96 -3.98 -2.04
C ARG A 34 -4.66 -4.39 -2.70
N VAL A 35 -3.55 -3.95 -2.13
CA VAL A 35 -2.19 -4.41 -2.44
C VAL A 35 -1.58 -5.01 -1.17
N SER A 36 -0.79 -6.07 -1.31
CA SER A 36 -0.14 -6.69 -0.14
C SER A 36 1.23 -7.25 -0.51
N TYR A 37 2.21 -7.01 0.35
CA TYR A 37 3.60 -7.46 0.20
C TYR A 37 4.12 -8.04 1.51
N THR A 38 4.80 -9.18 1.42
CA THR A 38 5.40 -9.85 2.58
C THR A 38 6.92 -9.87 2.49
N GLY A 39 7.60 -9.75 3.62
CA GLY A 39 9.06 -9.79 3.66
C GLY A 39 9.61 -9.55 5.06
N THR A 40 10.92 -9.68 5.17
CA THR A 40 11.64 -9.49 6.46
C THR A 40 12.14 -8.05 6.64
N ASP A 41 12.25 -7.29 5.55
CA ASP A 41 12.64 -5.89 5.55
C ASP A 41 11.39 -5.00 5.47
N LEU A 42 11.09 -4.35 6.59
CA LEU A 42 9.95 -3.46 6.77
C LEU A 42 9.93 -2.28 5.78
N GLU A 43 11.08 -1.70 5.49
CA GLU A 43 11.16 -0.54 4.60
C GLU A 43 10.99 -0.97 3.15
N ALA A 44 11.58 -2.11 2.76
CA ALA A 44 11.44 -2.66 1.42
C ALA A 44 9.97 -3.02 1.11
N ILE A 45 9.29 -3.75 1.99
CA ILE A 45 7.89 -4.14 1.76
C ILE A 45 6.94 -2.93 1.76
N LEU A 46 7.19 -1.94 2.62
CA LEU A 46 6.39 -0.74 2.69
C LEU A 46 6.55 0.10 1.41
N ASN A 47 7.78 0.22 0.90
CA ASN A 47 8.05 0.89 -0.37
C ASN A 47 7.41 0.17 -1.55
N GLN A 48 7.47 -1.16 -1.60
CA GLN A 48 6.78 -1.95 -2.64
C GLN A 48 5.27 -1.75 -2.59
N CYS A 49 4.69 -1.84 -1.40
CA CYS A 49 3.27 -1.64 -1.17
C CYS A 49 2.82 -0.22 -1.58
N LYS A 50 3.63 0.78 -1.24
CA LYS A 50 3.40 2.18 -1.61
C LYS A 50 3.49 2.40 -3.13
N SER A 51 4.51 1.86 -3.78
CA SER A 51 4.66 1.99 -5.25
C SER A 51 3.48 1.38 -5.99
N ALA A 52 3.04 0.18 -5.61
CA ALA A 52 1.89 -0.47 -6.22
C ALA A 52 0.58 0.32 -6.00
N ALA A 53 0.38 0.82 -4.78
CA ALA A 53 -0.76 1.69 -4.48
C ALA A 53 -0.75 2.97 -5.31
N LYS A 54 0.44 3.56 -5.54
CA LYS A 54 0.59 4.73 -6.38
C LYS A 54 0.29 4.45 -7.85
N GLU A 55 0.72 3.32 -8.39
CA GLU A 55 0.39 2.93 -9.77
C GLU A 55 -1.12 2.77 -9.97
N ILE A 56 -1.82 2.20 -8.97
CA ILE A 56 -3.28 2.08 -8.98
C ILE A 56 -3.93 3.47 -8.87
N ASP A 57 -3.50 4.31 -7.93
CA ASP A 57 -4.06 5.66 -7.75
C ASP A 57 -3.86 6.52 -9.01
N ASP A 58 -2.66 6.49 -9.60
CA ASP A 58 -2.35 7.21 -10.84
C ASP A 58 -3.22 6.69 -12.01
N SER A 59 -3.48 5.37 -12.08
CA SER A 59 -4.37 4.79 -13.08
C SER A 59 -5.83 5.25 -12.90
N LEU A 60 -6.32 5.33 -11.66
CA LEU A 60 -7.68 5.78 -11.35
C LEU A 60 -7.88 7.28 -11.57
N GLN A 61 -6.85 8.09 -11.34
CA GLN A 61 -6.90 9.53 -11.63
C GLN A 61 -6.82 9.83 -13.13
N GLY A 62 -6.19 8.93 -13.91
CA GLY A 62 -6.10 9.01 -15.37
C GLY A 62 -7.45 8.91 -16.10
N ASP A 63 -8.46 8.28 -15.48
CA ASP A 63 -9.79 8.08 -16.10
C ASP A 63 -10.72 9.30 -16.06
N SER A 64 -10.27 10.45 -15.51
CA SER A 64 -11.08 11.68 -15.46
C SER A 64 -10.94 12.60 -16.70
N ASN A 65 -10.28 12.16 -17.78
CA ASN A 65 -10.18 12.92 -19.03
C ASN A 65 -10.48 12.04 -20.26
N ALA A 66 -11.77 11.71 -20.49
CA ALA A 66 -12.26 11.20 -21.77
C ALA A 66 -13.63 11.81 -22.10
#